data_AF-A0A7Z9ZEK7-F1
#
_entry.id   AF-A0A7Z9ZEK7-F1
#
_cell.length_a   1.000
_cell.length_b   1.000
_cell.length_c   1.000
_cell.angle_alpha   90.00
_cell.angle_beta   90.00
_cell.angle_gamma   90.00
#
_symmetry.space_group_name_H-M   'P 1'
#
loop_
_entity.id
_entity.type
_entity.pdbx_description
1 polymer ?
#
loop_
_entity_poly.entity_id
_entity_poly.type
_entity_poly.pdbx_seq_one_letter_code
_entity_poly.pdbx_strand_id
1 'polypeptide(L)'
;MKENYGDILDRLGEPDWWDWYGVPRYGEPTRVPEHLMGRIRCQHCAREFRVALVGVYIHNSPNIERVKDTPDWEHFSHLALVEHWHYGDPPFHDCVGDTMNSIPEWEWDEFWKNRGEKEDVLLV
;
A
#
# COMPACT_ATOMS: atom_id res chain seq x y z
N MET A 1 -7.73 -11.12 8.64
CA MET A 1 -6.39 -11.22 9.23
C MET A 1 -5.42 -11.61 8.13
N LYS A 2 -4.26 -10.95 8.05
CA LYS A 2 -3.18 -11.34 7.13
C LYS A 2 -2.44 -12.57 7.65
N GLU A 3 -1.72 -13.27 6.77
CA GLU A 3 -0.96 -14.48 7.15
C GLU A 3 0.21 -14.14 8.09
N ASN A 4 0.53 -15.09 8.98
CA ASN A 4 1.69 -14.99 9.86
C ASN A 4 2.95 -15.48 9.11
N TYR A 5 3.91 -14.57 8.92
CA TYR A 5 5.21 -14.85 8.29
C TYR A 5 6.36 -14.92 9.30
N GLY A 6 6.09 -15.31 10.54
CA GLY A 6 7.07 -15.34 11.64
C GLY A 6 8.32 -16.14 11.30
N ASP A 7 8.20 -17.24 10.55
CA ASP A 7 9.34 -18.03 10.10
C ASP A 7 10.29 -17.26 9.15
N ILE A 8 9.74 -16.36 8.34
CA ILE A 8 10.51 -15.46 7.47
C ILE A 8 11.07 -14.29 8.29
N LEU A 9 10.25 -13.66 9.14
CA LEU A 9 10.65 -12.52 9.97
C LEU A 9 11.76 -12.88 10.95
N ASP A 10 11.69 -14.05 11.58
CA ASP A 10 12.73 -14.54 12.50
C ASP A 10 14.08 -14.75 11.80
N ARG A 11 14.07 -15.01 10.48
CA ARG A 11 15.27 -15.27 9.68
C ARG A 11 15.85 -14.01 9.05
N LEU A 12 15.00 -13.12 8.55
CA LEU A 12 15.41 -11.97 7.74
C LEU A 12 15.26 -10.63 8.48
N GLY A 13 14.56 -10.60 9.61
CA GLY A 13 14.31 -9.41 10.40
C GLY A 13 13.09 -8.62 9.93
N GLU A 14 13.06 -7.33 10.27
CA GLU A 14 11.98 -6.42 9.88
C GLU A 14 12.02 -6.17 8.36
N PRO A 15 10.87 -6.27 7.66
CA PRO A 15 10.81 -5.98 6.25
C PRO A 15 10.89 -4.48 5.94
N ASP A 16 11.38 -4.15 4.76
CA ASP A 16 11.45 -2.77 4.27
C ASP A 16 10.05 -2.24 3.89
N TRP A 17 9.17 -3.14 3.45
CA TRP A 17 7.78 -2.85 3.11
C TRP A 17 6.94 -4.14 2.99
N TRP A 18 5.63 -3.98 2.87
CA TRP A 18 4.67 -5.08 2.72
C TRP A 18 3.84 -4.90 1.46
N ASP A 19 3.54 -5.98 0.75
CA ASP A 19 2.64 -5.89 -0.41
C ASP A 19 1.16 -5.83 0.00
N TRP A 20 0.24 -5.69 -0.96
CA TRP A 20 -1.21 -5.66 -0.71
C TRP A 20 -1.75 -6.87 0.09
N TYR A 21 -1.08 -8.03 0.03
CA TYR A 21 -1.48 -9.24 0.75
C TYR A 21 -0.83 -9.35 2.14
N GLY A 22 -0.09 -8.33 2.59
CA GLY A 22 0.63 -8.37 3.86
C GLY A 22 1.82 -9.32 3.81
N VAL A 23 2.41 -9.55 2.64
CA VAL A 23 3.62 -10.37 2.50
C VAL A 23 4.85 -9.47 2.72
N PRO A 24 5.81 -9.86 3.57
CA PRO A 24 7.01 -9.07 3.81
C PRO A 24 7.89 -9.02 2.56
N ARG A 25 8.50 -7.85 2.33
CA ARG A 25 9.37 -7.57 1.19
C ARG A 25 10.63 -6.88 1.66
N TYR A 26 11.73 -7.17 0.96
CA TYR A 26 13.07 -6.72 1.30
C TYR A 26 13.72 -6.15 0.03
N GLY A 27 14.35 -4.99 0.17
CA GLY A 27 14.89 -4.18 -0.93
C GLY A 27 13.83 -3.34 -1.66
N GLU A 28 14.25 -2.77 -2.79
CA GLU A 28 13.41 -1.88 -3.59
C GLU A 28 12.20 -2.61 -4.22
N PRO A 29 11.05 -1.94 -4.35
CA PRO A 29 9.82 -2.54 -4.85
C PRO A 29 9.78 -2.66 -6.40
N THR A 30 10.87 -3.06 -7.03
CA THR A 30 11.02 -3.10 -8.50
C THR A 30 10.29 -4.27 -9.19
N ARG A 31 9.80 -5.26 -8.42
CA ARG A 31 9.28 -6.55 -8.94
C ARG A 31 7.78 -6.74 -8.85
N VAL A 32 7.06 -5.73 -8.39
CA VAL A 32 5.61 -5.73 -8.31
C VAL A 32 5.02 -4.95 -9.48
N PRO A 33 3.79 -5.29 -9.94
CA PRO A 33 3.06 -4.46 -10.89
C PRO A 33 2.96 -3.01 -10.41
N GLU A 34 2.54 -2.10 -11.28
CA GLU A 34 2.34 -0.69 -10.95
C GLU A 34 1.64 -0.52 -9.60
N HIS A 35 2.29 0.22 -8.71
CA HIS A 35 1.83 0.35 -7.33
C HIS A 35 2.23 1.69 -6.75
N LEU A 36 1.43 2.07 -5.77
CA LEU A 36 1.65 3.25 -4.95
C LEU A 36 2.17 2.79 -3.59
N MET A 37 3.27 3.38 -3.14
CA MET A 37 3.82 3.17 -1.81
C MET A 37 3.24 4.20 -0.85
N GLY A 38 2.67 3.73 0.25
CA GLY A 38 2.14 4.58 1.31
C GLY A 38 2.41 4.00 2.69
N ARG A 39 1.92 4.70 3.70
CA ARG A 39 2.03 4.28 5.10
C ARG A 39 0.66 4.02 5.69
N ILE A 40 0.62 3.05 6.58
CA ILE A 40 -0.54 2.76 7.41
C ILE A 40 -0.12 2.60 8.86
N ARG A 41 -1.08 2.72 9.77
CA ARG A 41 -0.92 2.37 11.18
C ARG A 41 -1.93 1.34 11.64
N CYS A 42 -1.49 0.45 12.52
CA CYS A 42 -2.40 -0.43 13.25
C CYS A 42 -3.33 0.42 14.13
N GLN A 43 -4.65 0.24 14.00
CA GLN A 43 -5.64 0.98 14.80
C GLN A 43 -5.49 0.75 16.31
N HIS A 44 -4.96 -0.41 16.73
CA HIS A 44 -4.83 -0.76 18.14
C HIS A 44 -3.53 -0.25 18.77
N CYS A 45 -2.38 -0.63 18.21
CA CYS A 45 -1.06 -0.34 18.80
C CYS A 45 -0.31 0.82 18.13
N ALA A 46 -0.88 1.42 17.09
CA ALA A 46 -0.28 2.50 16.30
C ALA A 46 1.04 2.17 15.59
N ARG A 47 1.45 0.88 15.53
CA ARG A 47 2.63 0.46 14.75
C ARG A 47 2.46 0.85 13.28
N GLU A 48 3.51 1.45 12.72
CA GLU A 48 3.57 1.92 11.34
C GLU A 48 4.06 0.81 10.41
N PHE A 49 3.51 0.80 9.19
CA PHE A 49 3.94 -0.10 8.13
C PHE A 49 4.00 0.66 6.81
N ARG A 50 5.08 0.42 6.08
CA ARG A 50 5.19 0.83 4.69
C ARG A 50 4.57 -0.24 3.80
N VAL A 51 3.61 0.15 2.96
CA VAL A 51 2.80 -0.80 2.19
C VAL A 51 2.71 -0.41 0.72
N ALA A 52 2.63 -1.42 -0.14
CA ALA A 52 2.32 -1.25 -1.56
C ALA A 52 0.82 -1.46 -1.80
N LEU A 53 0.20 -0.53 -2.51
CA LEU A 53 -1.14 -0.67 -3.06
C LEU A 53 -1.02 -0.99 -4.54
N VAL A 54 -1.31 -2.24 -4.87
CA VAL A 54 -1.30 -2.73 -6.24
C VAL A 54 -2.72 -2.64 -6.78
N GLY A 55 -2.90 -1.99 -7.94
CA GLY A 55 -4.13 -2.05 -8.75
C GLY A 55 -5.43 -2.04 -7.93
N VAL A 56 -5.71 -0.94 -7.24
CA VAL A 56 -6.95 -0.79 -6.48
C VAL A 56 -8.13 -1.04 -7.44
N TYR A 57 -9.06 -1.87 -7.00
CA TYR A 57 -10.40 -1.98 -7.57
C TYR A 57 -11.07 -0.59 -7.61
N ILE A 58 -10.80 0.22 -8.64
CA ILE A 58 -11.63 1.37 -9.03
C ILE A 58 -12.87 0.84 -9.76
N HIS A 59 -13.58 -0.11 -9.15
CA HIS A 59 -14.74 -0.71 -9.79
C HIS A 59 -16.07 -0.14 -9.33
N ASN A 60 -16.16 0.61 -8.22
CA ASN A 60 -17.47 1.09 -7.74
C ASN A 60 -17.43 2.37 -6.89
N SER A 61 -16.49 3.30 -7.11
CA SER A 61 -16.74 4.66 -6.61
C SER A 61 -17.58 5.39 -7.66
N PRO A 62 -18.85 5.74 -7.39
CA PRO A 62 -19.71 6.44 -8.35
C PRO A 62 -19.18 7.83 -8.73
N ASN A 63 -18.14 8.31 -8.04
CA ASN A 63 -17.54 9.64 -8.22
C ASN A 63 -16.18 9.62 -8.92
N ILE A 64 -15.63 8.45 -9.25
CA ILE A 64 -14.43 8.38 -10.08
C ILE A 64 -14.91 8.13 -11.51
N GLU A 65 -15.29 9.21 -12.21
CA GLU A 65 -15.32 9.15 -13.67
C GLU A 65 -13.92 8.72 -14.10
N ARG A 66 -13.80 7.57 -14.79
CA ARG A 66 -12.59 7.29 -15.57
C ARG A 66 -12.42 8.51 -16.47
N VAL A 67 -11.43 9.32 -16.17
CA VAL A 67 -11.06 10.42 -17.04
C VAL A 67 -10.55 9.72 -18.30
N LYS A 68 -11.42 9.67 -19.31
CA LYS A 68 -11.05 9.12 -20.61
C LYS A 68 -9.93 10.03 -21.12
N ASP A 69 -8.85 9.41 -21.59
CA ASP A 69 -7.67 10.05 -22.18
C ASP A 69 -6.55 10.45 -21.21
N THR A 70 -6.62 10.08 -19.93
CA THR A 70 -5.47 10.22 -19.02
C THR A 70 -4.56 8.99 -19.06
N PRO A 71 -3.23 9.18 -19.17
CA PRO A 71 -2.27 8.08 -19.00
C PRO A 71 -2.50 7.29 -17.71
N ASP A 72 -2.19 5.99 -17.69
CA ASP A 72 -2.45 5.12 -16.53
C ASP A 72 -1.85 5.66 -15.22
N TRP A 73 -0.74 6.42 -15.27
CA TRP A 73 -0.14 7.06 -14.11
C TRP A 73 -0.98 8.24 -13.54
N GLU A 74 -1.75 8.96 -14.37
CA GLU A 74 -2.67 9.99 -13.88
C GLU A 74 -3.93 9.39 -13.22
N HIS A 75 -4.26 8.13 -13.50
CA HIS A 75 -5.27 7.42 -12.72
C HIS A 75 -4.79 7.13 -11.28
N PHE A 76 -3.47 6.98 -11.07
CA PHE A 76 -2.89 6.80 -9.73
C PHE A 76 -2.76 8.10 -8.95
N SER A 77 -2.55 9.26 -9.60
CA SER A 77 -2.67 10.55 -8.91
C SER A 77 -4.12 10.84 -8.50
N HIS A 78 -5.12 10.34 -9.22
CA HIS A 78 -6.50 10.31 -8.73
C HIS A 78 -6.71 9.32 -7.57
N LEU A 79 -5.93 8.24 -7.47
CA LEU A 79 -5.92 7.35 -6.29
C LEU A 79 -5.35 8.04 -5.04
N ALA A 80 -4.39 8.94 -5.22
CA ALA A 80 -3.88 9.77 -4.14
C ALA A 80 -4.92 10.78 -3.61
N LEU A 81 -5.94 11.09 -4.41
CA LEU A 81 -7.08 11.94 -4.07
C LEU A 81 -8.27 11.16 -3.50
N VAL A 82 -8.22 9.81 -3.40
CA VAL A 82 -9.32 9.09 -2.76
C VAL A 82 -9.22 9.33 -1.27
N GLU A 83 -10.08 10.19 -0.73
CA GLU A 83 -10.35 10.39 0.71
C GLU A 83 -10.73 9.08 1.47
N HIS A 84 -10.59 7.91 0.84
CA HIS A 84 -11.09 6.63 1.33
C HIS A 84 -10.20 5.44 0.93
N TRP A 85 -8.90 5.65 0.66
CA TRP A 85 -8.03 4.50 0.41
C TRP A 85 -7.95 3.60 1.65
N HIS A 86 -7.95 2.28 1.45
CA HIS A 86 -7.90 1.30 2.53
C HIS A 86 -6.97 0.15 2.16
N TYR A 87 -6.17 -0.29 3.12
CA TYR A 87 -5.34 -1.50 3.02
C TYR A 87 -6.02 -2.74 3.64
N GLY A 88 -7.11 -2.51 4.39
CA GLY A 88 -7.75 -3.53 5.23
C GLY A 88 -6.93 -3.73 6.49
N ASP A 89 -6.83 -4.98 6.93
CA ASP A 89 -6.04 -5.35 8.12
C ASP A 89 -4.55 -5.01 7.94
N PRO A 90 -3.84 -4.56 9.00
CA PRO A 90 -2.40 -4.35 8.95
C PRO A 90 -1.66 -5.68 8.71
N PRO A 91 -0.39 -5.63 8.28
CA PRO A 91 0.48 -6.80 8.33
C PRO A 91 0.49 -7.43 9.72
N PHE A 92 0.61 -8.76 9.76
CA PHE A 92 0.66 -9.50 11.02
C PHE A 92 1.85 -9.03 11.87
N HIS A 93 1.59 -8.67 13.12
CA HIS A 93 2.63 -8.16 14.03
C HIS A 93 2.38 -8.51 15.50
N ASP A 94 1.68 -9.61 15.76
CA ASP A 94 1.36 -10.14 17.10
C ASP A 94 0.59 -9.12 17.95
N CYS A 95 -0.51 -8.62 17.39
CA CYS A 95 -1.33 -7.59 17.99
C CYS A 95 -2.81 -7.89 17.82
N VAL A 96 -3.63 -7.47 18.78
CA VAL A 96 -5.10 -7.54 18.67
C VAL A 96 -5.61 -6.81 17.41
N GLY A 97 -4.86 -5.81 16.94
CA GLY A 97 -5.17 -5.08 15.71
C GLY A 97 -4.95 -5.87 14.40
N ASP A 98 -4.40 -7.08 14.43
CA ASP A 98 -4.18 -7.92 13.22
C ASP A 98 -5.50 -8.35 12.53
N THR A 99 -6.64 -8.19 13.21
CA THR A 99 -8.00 -8.43 12.68
C THR A 99 -8.82 -7.14 12.55
N MET A 100 -8.19 -5.98 12.70
CA MET A 100 -8.84 -4.68 12.62
C MET A 100 -8.34 -3.93 11.40
N ASN A 101 -9.16 -3.03 10.85
CA ASN A 101 -8.70 -2.16 9.78
C ASN A 101 -7.50 -1.31 10.22
N SER A 102 -6.58 -1.09 9.29
CA SER A 102 -5.50 -0.13 9.42
C SER A 102 -5.98 1.29 9.14
N ILE A 103 -5.27 2.26 9.72
CA ILE A 103 -5.51 3.68 9.50
C ILE A 103 -4.53 4.16 8.42
N PRO A 104 -5.01 4.59 7.25
CA PRO A 104 -4.15 5.14 6.21
C PRO A 104 -3.50 6.46 6.64
N GLU A 105 -2.25 6.67 6.22
CA GLU A 105 -1.62 7.99 6.27
C GLU A 105 -1.78 8.67 4.90
N TRP A 106 -2.01 9.98 4.91
CA TRP A 106 -2.28 10.76 3.71
C TRP A 106 -1.02 11.13 2.93
N GLU A 107 0.15 10.83 3.47
CA GLU A 107 1.44 11.06 2.84
C GLU A 107 1.84 9.82 2.04
N TRP A 108 1.94 9.99 0.72
CA TRP A 108 2.45 8.96 -0.19
C TRP A 108 3.96 9.08 -0.31
N ASP A 109 4.67 7.95 -0.27
CA ASP A 109 6.12 7.96 -0.39
C ASP A 109 6.54 8.03 -1.87
N GLU A 110 6.05 7.09 -2.70
CA GLU A 110 6.60 6.82 -4.04
C GLU A 110 5.57 6.15 -4.97
N PHE A 111 5.63 6.44 -6.28
CA PHE A 111 4.95 5.66 -7.31
C PHE A 111 5.96 4.85 -8.12
N TRP A 112 5.63 3.59 -8.40
CA TRP A 112 6.52 2.68 -9.10
C TRP A 112 5.83 2.09 -10.32
N LYS A 113 6.48 2.24 -11.48
CA LYS A 113 5.99 1.74 -12.77
C LYS A 113 6.42 0.30 -13.02
N ASN A 114 5.64 -0.40 -13.84
CA ASN A 114 6.02 -1.70 -14.41
C ASN A 114 7.35 -1.54 -15.15
N ARG A 115 8.46 -2.00 -14.54
CA ARG A 115 9.89 -1.97 -14.95
C ARG A 115 10.84 -1.36 -13.92
N GLY A 116 10.37 -0.97 -12.74
CA GLY A 116 11.23 -0.48 -11.66
C GLY A 116 11.65 0.97 -11.82
N GLU A 117 10.95 1.73 -12.66
CA GLU A 117 11.08 3.19 -12.71
C GLU A 117 10.28 3.79 -11.56
N LYS A 118 10.93 4.66 -10.77
CA LYS A 118 10.35 5.36 -9.62
C LYS A 118 10.02 6.80 -10.01
N GLU A 119 8.84 7.27 -9.61
CA GLU A 119 8.43 8.66 -9.66
C GLU A 119 8.04 9.14 -8.26
N ASP A 120 8.54 10.31 -7.85
CA ASP A 120 8.12 10.93 -6.60
C ASP A 120 6.71 11.53 -6.79
N VAL A 121 5.79 11.21 -5.87
CA VAL A 121 4.42 11.70 -5.93
C VAL A 121 4.34 13.04 -5.21
N LEU A 122 4.19 14.12 -5.99
CA LEU A 122 3.85 15.44 -5.44
C LEU A 122 2.33 15.50 -5.23
N LEU A 123 1.91 15.47 -3.96
CA LEU A 123 0.54 15.76 -3.57
C LEU A 123 0.31 17.28 -3.66
N VAL A 124 -0.67 17.69 -4.48
CA VAL A 124 -1.14 19.07 -4.61
C VAL A 124 -2.41 19.25 -3.80
#